data_AF-A0A645GQH0-F1
#
_entry.id   AF-A0A645GQH0-F1
#
_cell.length_a   1.000
_cell.length_b   1.000
_cell.length_c   1.000
_cell.angle_alpha   90.00
_cell.angle_beta   90.00
_cell.angle_gamma   90.00
#
_symmetry.space_group_name_H-M   'P 1'
#
loop_
_entity.id
_entity.type
_entity.pdbx_description
1 polymer ?
#
loop_
_entity_poly.entity_id
_entity_poly.type
_entity_poly.pdbx_seq_one_letter_code
_entity_poly.pdbx_strand_id
1 'polypeptide(L)'
;MIDASDLAVSVTLTDFGRLSKFDWKLTAQTTNGESTTTDAMLDNVYRLNSDLSWEYDWGNPAGAGMDVLNQYCAWKYIGTELKADSVYLIKFGFLSNIPTIDKYKVLRLDDTSLWIQTFMDLSWLGEPYTEKTPVVEKYVAIPKSSDFTPYRGENPANYNWASCSPGNY
;
A
#
# COMPACT_ATOMS: atom_id res chain seq x y z
N MET A 1 47.73 15.29 -7.15
CA MET A 1 46.90 14.10 -6.91
C MET A 1 45.83 14.52 -5.93
N ILE A 2 44.57 14.55 -6.37
CA ILE A 2 43.44 14.76 -5.47
C ILE A 2 43.22 13.41 -4.78
N ASP A 3 43.31 13.41 -3.46
CA ASP A 3 43.08 12.22 -2.65
C ASP A 3 41.60 11.84 -2.75
N ALA A 4 41.34 10.63 -3.22
CA ALA A 4 40.01 10.09 -3.45
C ALA A 4 39.38 9.58 -2.13
N SER A 5 39.60 10.32 -1.04
CA SER A 5 38.99 10.05 0.25
C SER A 5 37.50 10.35 0.16
N ASP A 6 36.73 9.31 -0.15
CA ASP A 6 35.30 9.11 0.08
C ASP A 6 34.41 10.35 0.00
N LEU A 7 34.02 10.68 -1.24
CA LEU A 7 32.85 11.51 -1.47
C LEU A 7 31.59 10.70 -1.09
N ALA A 8 31.22 10.72 0.18
CA ALA A 8 29.93 10.21 0.65
C ALA A 8 28.82 11.17 0.19
N VAL A 9 28.21 10.90 -0.96
CA VAL A 9 27.02 11.62 -1.41
C VAL A 9 25.81 11.12 -0.62
N SER A 10 25.34 11.90 0.36
CA SER A 10 24.07 11.64 1.03
C SER A 10 22.92 12.05 0.09
N VAL A 11 22.32 11.09 -0.61
CA VAL A 11 21.12 11.34 -1.42
C VAL A 11 19.90 11.31 -0.51
N THR A 12 19.33 12.47 -0.21
CA THR A 12 18.03 12.56 0.47
C THR A 12 16.94 12.19 -0.53
N LEU A 13 16.17 11.15 -0.22
CA LEU A 13 15.03 10.75 -1.05
C LEU A 13 13.89 11.76 -0.91
N THR A 14 13.16 11.97 -2.01
CA THR A 14 11.82 12.55 -1.97
C THR A 14 10.85 11.55 -1.36
N ASP A 15 9.70 12.00 -0.89
CA ASP A 15 8.69 11.09 -0.32
C ASP A 15 8.13 10.13 -1.38
N PHE A 16 7.97 10.59 -2.62
CA PHE A 16 7.68 9.71 -3.75
C PHE A 16 8.78 8.66 -3.95
N GLY A 17 10.04 9.08 -3.87
CA GLY A 17 11.20 8.18 -3.96
C GLY A 17 11.23 7.16 -2.82
N ARG A 18 10.90 7.55 -1.59
CA ARG A 18 10.78 6.63 -0.45
C ARG A 18 9.69 5.60 -0.67
N LEU A 19 8.48 6.05 -1.01
CA LEU A 19 7.32 5.19 -1.25
C LEU A 19 7.60 4.12 -2.31
N SER A 20 8.32 4.48 -3.37
CA SER A 20 8.63 3.58 -4.49
C SER A 20 9.92 2.78 -4.36
N LYS A 21 10.82 3.14 -3.44
CA LYS A 21 12.10 2.45 -3.20
C LYS A 21 11.94 1.19 -2.37
N PHE A 22 11.04 1.21 -1.38
CA PHE A 22 10.84 0.11 -0.45
C PHE A 22 9.59 -0.69 -0.79
N ASP A 23 9.59 -1.95 -0.34
CA ASP A 23 8.33 -2.64 -0.08
C ASP A 23 7.87 -2.32 1.34
N TRP A 24 6.56 -2.32 1.54
CA TRP A 24 5.93 -1.93 2.79
C TRP A 24 5.25 -3.15 3.40
N LYS A 25 5.88 -3.74 4.42
CA LYS A 25 5.32 -4.89 5.13
C LYS A 25 4.41 -4.41 6.25
N LEU A 26 3.17 -4.91 6.30
CA LEU A 26 2.23 -4.54 7.34
C LEU A 26 2.74 -5.02 8.70
N THR A 27 2.61 -4.18 9.71
CA THR A 27 3.00 -4.48 11.10
C THR A 27 1.86 -4.31 12.08
N ALA A 28 0.88 -3.47 11.76
CA ALA A 28 -0.32 -3.29 12.57
C ALA A 28 -1.43 -2.62 11.77
N GLN A 29 -2.67 -2.93 12.15
CA GLN A 29 -3.87 -2.21 11.76
C GLN A 29 -4.71 -1.92 13.01
N THR A 30 -5.29 -0.72 13.06
CA THR A 30 -6.31 -0.37 14.05
C THR A 30 -7.57 0.15 13.39
N THR A 31 -8.73 -0.26 13.91
CA THR A 31 -10.04 0.28 13.54
C THR A 31 -10.61 0.99 14.76
N ASN A 32 -10.93 2.28 14.61
CA ASN A 32 -11.38 3.13 15.73
C ASN A 32 -10.42 3.15 16.94
N GLY A 33 -9.11 2.96 16.70
CA GLY A 33 -8.09 2.89 17.75
C GLY A 33 -7.89 1.50 18.37
N GLU A 34 -8.78 0.53 18.12
CA GLU A 34 -8.61 -0.85 18.57
C GLU A 34 -7.80 -1.66 17.56
N SER A 35 -6.94 -2.56 18.03
CA SER A 35 -6.16 -3.42 17.14
C SER A 35 -7.08 -4.40 16.42
N THR A 36 -7.03 -4.38 15.10
CA THR A 36 -7.71 -5.35 14.21
C THR A 36 -6.71 -6.19 13.41
N THR A 37 -5.44 -6.17 13.84
CA THR A 37 -4.36 -6.95 13.23
C THR A 37 -4.58 -8.44 13.50
N THR A 38 -4.48 -9.26 12.45
CA THR A 38 -4.44 -10.72 12.57
C THR A 38 -3.07 -11.24 12.13
N ASP A 39 -2.69 -12.44 12.56
CA ASP A 39 -1.40 -13.05 12.20
C ASP A 39 -1.24 -13.17 10.68
N ALA A 40 -2.30 -13.50 9.95
CA ALA A 40 -2.27 -13.62 8.49
C ALA A 40 -1.95 -12.28 7.80
N MET A 41 -2.42 -11.15 8.35
CA MET A 41 -2.16 -9.84 7.77
C MET A 41 -0.69 -9.40 7.93
N LEU A 42 0.04 -9.96 8.90
CA LEU A 42 1.45 -9.60 9.15
C LEU A 42 2.39 -10.11 8.05
N ASP A 43 1.93 -10.98 7.17
CA ASP A 43 2.69 -11.41 6.00
C ASP A 43 2.39 -10.56 4.75
N ASN A 44 1.47 -9.59 4.82
CA ASN A 44 1.11 -8.74 3.70
C ASN A 44 2.23 -7.74 3.38
N VAL A 45 2.57 -7.63 2.09
CA VAL A 45 3.61 -6.74 1.59
C VAL A 45 3.11 -5.95 0.38
N TYR A 46 3.26 -4.62 0.45
CA TYR A 46 2.77 -3.70 -0.56
C TYR A 46 3.99 -3.23 -1.36
N ARG A 47 3.89 -3.26 -2.67
CA ARG A 47 4.93 -2.76 -3.57
C ARG A 47 4.36 -1.63 -4.41
N LEU A 48 4.84 -0.42 -4.16
CA LEU A 48 4.58 0.73 -5.00
C LEU A 48 5.75 0.88 -5.97
N ASN A 49 5.50 0.85 -7.28
CA ASN A 49 6.55 0.96 -8.29
C ASN A 49 6.67 2.39 -8.81
N SER A 50 7.87 2.77 -9.27
CA SER A 50 8.15 4.13 -9.75
C SER A 50 7.40 4.47 -11.05
N ASP A 51 6.93 3.47 -11.78
CA ASP A 51 6.06 3.61 -12.96
C ASP A 51 4.57 3.77 -12.61
N LEU A 52 4.27 3.96 -11.31
CA LEU A 52 2.92 4.10 -10.75
C LEU A 52 2.08 2.83 -10.75
N SER A 53 2.63 1.67 -11.12
CA SER A 53 1.99 0.38 -10.84
C SER A 53 2.11 0.02 -9.37
N TRP A 54 1.19 -0.78 -8.84
CA TRP A 54 1.36 -1.35 -7.51
C TRP A 54 0.91 -2.80 -7.48
N GLU A 55 1.52 -3.53 -6.55
CA GLU A 55 1.33 -4.95 -6.37
C GLU A 55 1.15 -5.27 -4.89
N TYR A 56 0.50 -6.39 -4.62
CA TYR A 56 0.24 -6.87 -3.27
C TYR A 56 0.64 -8.34 -3.18
N ASP A 57 1.48 -8.66 -2.21
CA ASP A 57 1.73 -10.04 -1.79
C ASP A 57 0.96 -10.26 -0.48
N TRP A 58 0.01 -11.19 -0.50
CA TRP A 58 -0.81 -11.54 0.67
C TRP A 58 -0.08 -12.44 1.67
N GLY A 59 1.10 -12.98 1.32
CA GLY A 59 1.84 -13.89 2.17
C GLY A 59 1.12 -15.22 2.42
N ASN A 60 0.12 -15.24 3.30
CA ASN A 60 -0.81 -16.35 3.48
C ASN A 60 -2.20 -16.02 2.91
N PRO A 61 -2.54 -16.49 1.70
CA PRO A 61 -3.81 -16.14 1.05
C PRO A 61 -5.06 -16.65 1.78
N ALA A 62 -4.93 -17.66 2.65
CA ALA A 62 -6.06 -18.22 3.39
C ALA A 62 -6.76 -17.19 4.31
N GLY A 63 -6.04 -16.17 4.76
CA GLY A 63 -6.58 -15.10 5.61
C GLY A 63 -7.16 -13.90 4.85
N ALA A 64 -6.99 -13.85 3.52
CA ALA A 64 -7.30 -12.68 2.71
C ALA A 64 -8.66 -12.75 2.00
N GLY A 65 -9.40 -13.86 2.19
CA GLY A 65 -10.77 -14.02 1.68
C GLY A 65 -10.85 -13.81 0.16
N MET A 66 -11.84 -13.03 -0.29
CA MET A 66 -12.04 -12.72 -1.71
C MET A 66 -11.13 -11.59 -2.22
N ASP A 67 -10.41 -10.90 -1.34
CA ASP A 67 -9.56 -9.77 -1.77
C ASP A 67 -8.35 -10.24 -2.59
N VAL A 68 -7.94 -11.51 -2.45
CA VAL A 68 -6.90 -12.14 -3.29
C VAL A 68 -7.26 -12.18 -4.77
N LEU A 69 -8.55 -12.04 -5.09
CA LEU A 69 -9.05 -12.08 -6.46
C LEU A 69 -8.96 -10.71 -7.15
N ASN A 70 -8.74 -9.63 -6.39
CA ASN A 70 -8.72 -8.28 -6.92
C ASN A 70 -7.45 -8.02 -7.75
N GLN A 71 -7.60 -7.27 -8.84
CA GLN A 71 -6.47 -6.77 -9.63
C GLN A 71 -5.96 -5.46 -9.01
N TYR A 72 -4.69 -5.42 -8.62
CA TYR A 72 -3.99 -4.22 -8.15
C TYR A 72 -3.34 -3.54 -9.33
N CYS A 73 -3.75 -2.30 -9.60
CA CYS A 73 -3.43 -1.65 -10.86
C CYS A 73 -2.45 -0.51 -10.70
N ALA A 74 -2.89 0.60 -10.11
CA ALA A 74 -2.12 1.83 -10.06
C ALA A 74 -2.13 2.45 -8.67
N TRP A 75 -1.13 3.27 -8.37
CA TRP A 75 -1.16 4.16 -7.21
C TRP A 75 -0.96 5.60 -7.65
N LYS A 76 -1.44 6.52 -6.83
CA LYS A 76 -1.33 7.96 -7.05
C LYS A 76 -0.75 8.64 -5.83
N TYR A 77 0.23 9.51 -6.10
CA TYR A 77 0.84 10.36 -5.09
C TYR A 77 0.17 11.74 -5.07
N ILE A 78 -0.28 12.16 -3.89
CA ILE A 78 -0.77 13.52 -3.65
C ILE A 78 0.13 14.15 -2.59
N GLY A 79 0.79 15.25 -2.96
CA GLY A 79 1.69 15.97 -2.06
C GLY A 79 2.68 16.83 -2.82
N THR A 80 3.75 17.21 -2.14
CA THR A 80 4.93 17.91 -2.71
C THR A 80 6.09 16.95 -2.83
N GLU A 81 7.23 17.33 -3.42
CA GLU A 81 8.40 16.44 -3.48
C GLU A 81 8.91 16.00 -2.09
N LEU A 82 8.76 16.87 -1.08
CA LEU A 82 9.30 16.67 0.27
C LEU A 82 8.30 16.13 1.27
N LYS A 83 7.02 16.09 0.91
CA LYS A 83 5.96 15.70 1.83
C LYS A 83 4.79 15.06 1.11
N ALA A 84 4.53 13.80 1.44
CA ALA A 84 3.32 13.10 1.06
C ALA A 84 2.13 13.57 1.90
N ASP A 85 1.03 13.94 1.25
CA ASP A 85 -0.24 14.23 1.92
C ASP A 85 -1.17 13.02 1.87
N SER A 86 -1.24 12.35 0.71
CA SER A 86 -2.09 11.17 0.51
C SER A 86 -1.54 10.22 -0.55
N VAL A 87 -1.84 8.95 -0.39
CA VAL A 87 -1.62 7.90 -1.39
C VAL A 87 -2.97 7.31 -1.75
N TYR A 88 -3.28 7.23 -3.04
CA TYR A 88 -4.47 6.53 -3.51
C TYR A 88 -4.07 5.21 -4.15
N LEU A 89 -4.77 4.15 -3.80
CA LEU A 89 -4.57 2.81 -4.34
C LEU A 89 -5.75 2.47 -5.24
N ILE A 90 -5.45 2.12 -6.49
CA ILE A 90 -6.44 1.85 -7.52
C ILE A 90 -6.45 0.35 -7.79
N LYS A 91 -7.61 -0.27 -7.58
CA LYS A 91 -7.83 -1.70 -7.80
C LYS A 91 -9.11 -1.95 -8.58
N PHE A 92 -9.21 -3.12 -9.18
CA PHE A 92 -10.43 -3.62 -9.80
C PHE A 92 -10.91 -4.84 -9.02
N GLY A 93 -12.20 -4.86 -8.69
CA GLY A 93 -12.83 -6.05 -8.14
C GLY A 93 -12.86 -7.15 -9.19
N PHE A 94 -12.71 -8.41 -8.78
CA PHE A 94 -12.69 -9.57 -9.71
C PHE A 94 -13.98 -9.73 -10.55
N LEU A 95 -15.06 -9.04 -10.21
CA LEU A 95 -16.34 -8.99 -10.95
C LEU A 95 -16.63 -7.62 -11.60
N SER A 96 -15.68 -6.67 -11.58
CA SER A 96 -15.92 -5.29 -12.00
C SER A 96 -14.79 -4.72 -12.82
N ASN A 97 -15.14 -4.12 -13.97
CA ASN A 97 -14.21 -3.33 -14.78
C ASN A 97 -14.18 -1.84 -14.40
N ILE A 98 -14.88 -1.46 -13.33
CA ILE A 98 -14.87 -0.11 -12.78
C ILE A 98 -13.82 -0.06 -11.67
N PRO A 99 -12.84 0.86 -11.73
CA PRO A 99 -11.82 0.97 -10.72
C PRO A 99 -12.41 1.47 -9.40
N THR A 100 -11.98 0.85 -8.31
CA THR A 100 -12.15 1.38 -6.95
C THR A 100 -10.88 2.15 -6.58
N ILE A 101 -11.07 3.32 -5.96
CA ILE A 101 -9.98 4.20 -5.55
C ILE A 101 -10.03 4.30 -4.03
N ASP A 102 -9.14 3.57 -3.37
CA ASP A 102 -8.97 3.63 -1.93
C ASP A 102 -8.07 4.82 -1.60
N LYS A 103 -8.59 5.77 -0.82
CA LYS A 103 -7.88 7.02 -0.50
C LYS A 103 -7.32 6.93 0.90
N TYR A 104 -6.02 7.14 1.02
CA TYR A 104 -5.32 7.15 2.30
C TYR A 104 -4.59 8.45 2.55
N LYS A 105 -4.80 9.04 3.72
CA LYS A 105 -3.96 10.12 4.24
C LYS A 105 -2.65 9.54 4.75
N VAL A 106 -1.52 10.16 4.42
CA VAL A 106 -0.23 9.80 5.01
C VAL A 106 -0.11 10.48 6.38
N LEU A 107 0.05 9.68 7.44
CA LEU A 107 0.25 10.16 8.80
C LEU A 107 1.74 10.27 9.15
N ARG A 108 2.55 9.35 8.63
CA ARG A 108 4.00 9.30 8.81
C ARG A 108 4.64 8.62 7.61
N LEU A 109 5.75 9.16 7.14
CA LEU A 109 6.60 8.55 6.13
C LEU A 109 8.06 8.91 6.44
N ASP A 110 8.89 7.89 6.62
CA ASP A 110 10.34 8.00 6.72
C ASP A 110 11.00 6.74 6.12
N ASP A 111 12.33 6.62 6.20
CA ASP A 111 13.08 5.51 5.60
C ASP A 111 12.81 4.15 6.29
N THR A 112 12.04 4.14 7.39
CA THR A 112 11.75 2.94 8.18
C THR A 112 10.25 2.64 8.29
N SER A 113 9.39 3.65 8.18
CA SER A 113 7.99 3.56 8.55
C SER A 113 7.08 4.30 7.58
N LEU A 114 5.96 3.66 7.23
CA LEU A 114 4.83 4.28 6.53
C LEU A 114 3.56 4.05 7.35
N TRP A 115 2.88 5.12 7.76
CA TRP A 115 1.58 5.04 8.43
C TRP A 115 0.55 5.76 7.58
N ILE A 116 -0.53 5.07 7.27
CA ILE A 116 -1.59 5.59 6.43
C ILE A 116 -2.95 5.42 7.10
N GLN A 117 -3.88 6.31 6.79
CA GLN A 117 -5.22 6.30 7.37
C GLN A 117 -6.29 6.45 6.29
N THR A 118 -7.32 5.64 6.37
CA THR A 118 -8.58 5.82 5.63
C THR A 118 -9.77 5.88 6.58
N PHE A 119 -10.97 6.07 6.02
CA PHE A 119 -12.23 6.04 6.77
C PHE A 119 -13.18 5.04 6.12
N MET A 120 -13.81 4.23 6.95
CA MET A 120 -14.84 3.27 6.53
C MET A 120 -16.17 3.61 7.19
N ASP A 121 -17.27 3.38 6.46
CA ASP A 121 -18.60 3.37 7.05
C ASP A 121 -18.81 2.04 7.77
N LEU A 122 -18.78 2.10 9.09
CA LEU A 122 -19.02 0.98 9.99
C LEU A 122 -20.20 1.27 10.93
N SER A 123 -21.01 2.29 10.63
CA SER A 123 -22.15 2.72 11.45
C SER A 123 -23.14 1.59 11.77
N TRP A 124 -23.25 0.62 10.86
CA TRP A 124 -24.09 -0.57 10.99
C TRP A 124 -23.68 -1.51 12.15
N LEU A 125 -22.46 -1.39 12.67
CA LEU A 125 -21.99 -2.14 13.85
C LEU A 125 -22.44 -1.51 15.19
N GLY A 126 -23.01 -0.29 15.17
CA GLY A 126 -23.39 0.47 16.37
C GLY A 126 -22.20 1.15 17.06
N GLU A 127 -22.46 1.85 18.16
CA GLU A 127 -21.42 2.53 18.94
C GLU A 127 -20.29 1.57 19.37
N PRO A 128 -19.00 1.95 19.26
CA PRO A 128 -18.49 3.29 18.94
C PRO A 128 -18.22 3.56 17.44
N TYR A 129 -18.76 2.75 16.53
CA TYR A 129 -18.53 2.86 15.09
C TYR A 129 -19.46 3.88 14.41
N THR A 130 -18.94 4.59 13.42
CA THR A 130 -19.65 5.66 12.70
C THR A 130 -19.50 5.52 11.17
N GLU A 131 -20.19 6.38 10.42
CA GLU A 131 -20.05 6.52 8.96
C GLU A 131 -18.63 6.90 8.52
N LYS A 132 -17.81 7.40 9.46
CA LYS A 132 -16.42 7.78 9.23
C LYS A 132 -15.53 7.21 10.33
N THR A 133 -15.55 5.89 10.45
CA THR A 133 -14.67 5.19 11.38
C THR A 133 -13.23 5.20 10.85
N PRO A 134 -12.24 5.69 11.60
CA PRO A 134 -10.87 5.72 11.14
C PRO A 134 -10.26 4.32 11.14
N VAL A 135 -9.56 3.99 10.07
CA VAL A 135 -8.70 2.80 9.97
C VAL A 135 -7.28 3.27 9.73
N VAL A 136 -6.35 2.85 10.58
CA VAL A 136 -4.92 3.19 10.46
C VAL A 136 -4.14 1.91 10.22
N GLU A 137 -3.32 1.92 9.19
CA GLU A 137 -2.41 0.84 8.83
C GLU A 137 -0.97 1.32 9.00
N LYS A 138 -0.12 0.48 9.60
CA LYS A 138 1.28 0.78 9.88
C LYS A 138 2.17 -0.24 9.21
N TYR A 139 3.17 0.25 8.51
CA TYR A 139 4.11 -0.53 7.73
C TYR A 139 5.55 -0.25 8.16
N VAL A 140 6.38 -1.28 8.01
CA VAL A 140 7.84 -1.15 8.04
C VAL A 140 8.39 -1.22 6.61
N ALA A 141 9.40 -0.40 6.35
CA ALA A 141 10.14 -0.45 5.10
C ALA A 141 11.01 -1.73 5.06
N ILE A 142 10.89 -2.51 4.00
CA ILE A 142 11.81 -3.60 3.68
C ILE A 142 12.41 -3.37 2.28
N PRO A 143 13.67 -3.79 2.04
CA PRO A 143 14.24 -3.72 0.70
C PRO A 143 13.40 -4.51 -0.30
N LYS A 144 13.22 -3.98 -1.51
CA LYS A 144 12.57 -4.72 -2.59
C LYS A 144 13.32 -6.03 -2.84
N SER A 145 12.59 -7.12 -2.82
CA SER A 145 13.13 -8.46 -3.03
C SER A 145 12.73 -9.04 -4.39
N SER A 146 13.56 -9.92 -4.91
CA SER A 146 13.28 -10.67 -6.15
C SER A 146 12.30 -11.83 -5.94
N ASP A 147 12.04 -12.24 -4.70
CA ASP A 147 11.11 -13.31 -4.32
C ASP A 147 9.69 -12.81 -4.01
N PHE A 148 9.45 -11.50 -4.16
CA PHE A 148 8.12 -10.91 -4.08
C PHE A 148 7.19 -11.59 -5.09
N THR A 149 6.11 -12.18 -4.57
CA THR A 149 5.17 -12.95 -5.37
C THR A 149 3.85 -12.18 -5.41
N PRO A 150 3.64 -11.32 -6.43
CA PRO A 150 2.39 -10.59 -6.54
C PRO A 150 1.24 -11.59 -6.68
N TYR A 151 0.14 -11.33 -5.97
CA TYR A 151 -1.06 -12.17 -6.03
C TYR A 151 -0.81 -13.64 -5.63
N ARG A 152 0.02 -13.84 -4.61
CA ARG A 152 0.29 -15.18 -4.07
C ARG A 152 -1.02 -15.90 -3.74
N GLY A 153 -1.23 -17.06 -4.38
CA GLY A 153 -2.40 -17.92 -4.19
C GLY A 153 -3.39 -17.88 -5.35
N GLU A 154 -3.67 -16.72 -5.93
CA GLU A 154 -4.68 -16.56 -6.99
C GLU A 154 -4.23 -15.50 -7.99
N ASN A 155 -4.32 -15.77 -9.30
CA ASN A 155 -3.98 -14.77 -10.31
C ASN A 155 -5.27 -14.04 -10.77
N PRO A 156 -5.42 -12.72 -10.55
CA PRO A 156 -6.61 -11.99 -10.98
C PRO A 156 -6.85 -12.06 -12.49
N ALA A 157 -5.81 -12.32 -13.29
CA ALA A 157 -5.94 -12.55 -14.73
C ALA A 157 -6.84 -13.75 -15.09
N ASN A 158 -7.08 -14.66 -14.14
CA ASN A 158 -7.96 -15.81 -14.34
C ASN A 158 -9.45 -15.45 -14.31
N TYR A 159 -9.81 -14.25 -13.87
CA TYR A 159 -11.21 -13.81 -13.74
C TYR A 159 -11.58 -12.82 -14.84
N ASN A 160 -11.37 -11.53 -14.59
CA ASN A 160 -11.64 -10.46 -15.54
C ASN A 160 -10.67 -9.31 -15.26
N TRP A 161 -9.69 -9.13 -16.15
CA TRP A 161 -8.77 -8.00 -16.07
C TRP A 161 -9.36 -6.81 -16.82
N ALA A 162 -9.64 -5.75 -16.07
CA ALA A 162 -9.82 -4.45 -16.67
C ALA A 162 -8.46 -3.95 -17.20
N SER A 163 -8.51 -3.10 -18.22
CA SER A 163 -7.31 -2.43 -18.70
C SER A 163 -6.73 -1.55 -17.59
N CYS A 164 -5.57 -1.96 -17.07
CA CYS A 164 -4.84 -1.19 -16.08
C CYS A 164 -3.95 -0.14 -16.77
N SER A 165 -4.11 1.14 -16.40
CA SER A 165 -3.38 2.27 -16.99
C SER A 165 -2.72 3.14 -15.91
N PRO A 166 -1.60 2.71 -15.30
CA PRO A 166 -0.87 3.51 -14.32
C PRO A 166 -0.62 4.95 -14.78
N GLY A 167 -0.82 5.91 -13.88
CA GLY A 167 -0.70 7.35 -14.18
C GLY A 167 -1.92 8.02 -14.83
N ASN A 168 -2.94 7.27 -15.25
CA ASN A 168 -4.12 7.80 -15.96
C ASN A 168 -5.44 7.76 -15.14
N TYR A 169 -5.37 7.59 -13.81
CA TYR A 169 -6.52 7.56 -12.89
C TYR A 169 -6.61 8.79 -11.97
#